data_AF-A0A8H7A7H3-F1
#
_entry.id   AF-A0A8H7A7H3-F1
#
_cell.length_a   1.000
_cell.length_b   1.000
_cell.length_c   1.000
_cell.angle_alpha   90.00
_cell.angle_beta   90.00
_cell.angle_gamma   90.00
#
_symmetry.space_group_name_H-M   'P 1'
#
loop_
_entity.id
_entity.type
_entity.pdbx_description
1 polymer ?
#
loop_
_entity_poly.entity_id
_entity_poly.type
_entity_poly.pdbx_seq_one_letter_code
_entity_poly.pdbx_strand_id
1 'polypeptide(L)'
;MELHGRLEGPTEALPYHWLEFSQMLLDSAADDLVEPDRVRQLMRDLREVRAAKMRKGVEVLTGDGDGVRLDGVGAMEIGEGRGFISGVVDGLRKLGASREQARKEREDEERENGYSGGGDEDDMQD
;
A
#
# COMPACT_ATOMS: atom_id res chain seq x y z
N MET A 1 -36.55 -10.46 -8.78
CA MET A 1 -35.66 -9.74 -7.85
C MET A 1 -34.62 -10.75 -7.37
N GLU A 2 -33.65 -11.04 -8.22
CA GLU A 2 -32.59 -12.01 -7.92
C GLU A 2 -31.43 -11.26 -7.26
N LEU A 3 -31.21 -11.53 -5.98
CA LEU A 3 -30.03 -11.09 -5.23
C LEU A 3 -29.07 -12.27 -5.13
N HIS A 4 -28.35 -12.58 -6.22
CA HIS A 4 -27.21 -13.51 -6.19
C HIS A 4 -25.97 -12.82 -6.74
N GLY A 5 -25.58 -11.74 -6.07
CA GLY A 5 -24.36 -11.01 -6.38
C GLY A 5 -23.71 -10.51 -5.11
N ARG A 6 -23.11 -11.40 -4.32
CA ARG A 6 -22.15 -10.96 -3.31
C ARG A 6 -21.23 -12.09 -2.88
N LEU A 7 -19.93 -11.77 -2.93
CA LEU A 7 -18.77 -12.47 -2.37
C LEU A 7 -18.08 -13.53 -3.24
N GLU A 8 -17.95 -13.32 -4.54
CA GLU A 8 -16.83 -13.95 -5.26
C GLU A 8 -15.69 -12.94 -5.35
N GLY A 9 -14.89 -12.89 -4.28
CA GLY A 9 -13.47 -12.57 -4.46
C GLY A 9 -12.82 -13.69 -5.29
N PRO A 10 -11.58 -13.52 -5.78
CA PRO A 10 -10.85 -14.64 -6.37
C PRO A 10 -10.98 -15.86 -5.44
N THR A 11 -11.12 -17.07 -5.98
CA THR A 11 -11.43 -18.32 -5.25
C THR A 11 -10.48 -18.61 -4.07
N GLU A 12 -9.36 -17.89 -3.98
CA GLU A 12 -8.35 -17.92 -2.90
C GLU A 12 -8.60 -16.90 -1.77
N ALA A 13 -9.60 -16.01 -1.89
CA ALA A 13 -9.86 -14.95 -0.92
C ALA A 13 -10.63 -15.50 0.29
N LEU A 14 -10.05 -15.33 1.47
CA LEU A 14 -10.71 -15.64 2.73
C LEU A 14 -11.83 -14.63 3.02
N PRO A 15 -12.88 -15.02 3.78
CA PRO A 15 -13.88 -14.09 4.29
C PRO A 15 -13.22 -12.91 5.03
N TYR A 16 -13.80 -11.72 4.91
CA TYR A 16 -13.21 -10.49 5.45
C TYR A 16 -12.91 -10.55 6.95
N HIS A 17 -13.72 -11.28 7.73
CA HIS A 17 -13.57 -11.45 9.19
C HIS A 17 -13.14 -12.87 9.57
N TRP A 18 -12.39 -13.56 8.71
CA TRP A 18 -12.03 -14.96 8.93
C TRP A 18 -11.37 -15.19 10.29
N LEU A 19 -10.46 -14.30 10.71
CA LEU A 19 -9.70 -14.47 11.94
C LEU A 19 -10.61 -14.32 13.16
N GLU A 20 -11.45 -13.28 13.17
CA GLU A 20 -12.37 -12.98 14.26
C GLU A 20 -13.40 -14.09 14.44
N PHE A 21 -14.02 -14.56 13.34
CA PHE A 21 -14.97 -15.66 13.41
C PHE A 21 -14.31 -16.96 13.88
N SER A 22 -13.13 -17.29 13.35
CA SER A 22 -12.38 -18.46 13.79
C SER A 22 -12.05 -18.40 15.28
N GLN A 23 -11.60 -17.24 15.78
CA GLN A 23 -11.27 -17.06 17.19
C GLN A 23 -12.51 -17.20 18.08
N MET A 24 -13.62 -16.51 17.74
CA MET A 24 -14.86 -16.60 18.51
C MET A 24 -15.39 -18.03 18.61
N LEU A 25 -15.37 -18.79 17.51
CA LEU A 25 -15.80 -20.19 17.48
C LEU A 25 -14.87 -21.09 18.28
N LEU A 26 -13.56 -20.95 18.10
CA LEU A 26 -12.56 -21.73 18.84
C LEU A 26 -12.56 -21.40 20.34
N ASP A 27 -13.02 -20.23 20.75
CA ASP A 27 -13.07 -19.85 22.16
C ASP A 27 -14.39 -20.26 22.83
N SER A 28 -15.51 -20.23 22.09
CA SER A 28 -16.85 -20.44 22.66
C SER A 28 -17.46 -21.82 22.40
N ALA A 29 -17.01 -22.51 21.35
CA ALA A 29 -17.64 -23.73 20.83
C ALA A 29 -16.58 -24.71 20.30
N ALA A 30 -15.44 -24.84 21.00
CA ALA A 30 -14.35 -25.70 20.55
C ALA A 30 -14.71 -27.20 20.55
N ASP A 31 -15.62 -27.60 21.43
CA ASP A 31 -16.14 -28.97 21.56
C ASP A 31 -17.03 -29.40 20.39
N ASP A 32 -17.61 -28.45 19.67
CA ASP A 32 -18.35 -28.70 18.43
C ASP A 32 -17.44 -28.84 17.19
N LEU A 33 -16.13 -28.60 17.34
CA LEU A 33 -15.17 -28.64 16.24
C LEU A 33 -14.38 -29.95 16.22
N VAL A 34 -14.08 -30.42 15.01
CA VAL A 34 -13.18 -31.55 14.79
C VAL A 34 -11.73 -31.08 14.90
N GLU A 35 -10.96 -31.69 15.80
CA GLU A 35 -9.54 -31.38 16.04
C GLU A 35 -9.27 -29.86 16.29
N PRO A 36 -9.90 -29.23 17.30
CA PRO A 36 -9.82 -27.78 17.50
C PRO A 36 -8.38 -27.27 17.68
N ASP A 37 -7.50 -28.05 18.30
CA ASP A 37 -6.08 -27.69 18.45
C ASP A 37 -5.34 -27.63 17.11
N ARG A 38 -5.68 -28.54 16.19
CA ARG A 38 -5.13 -28.52 14.83
C ARG A 38 -5.63 -27.30 14.07
N VAL A 39 -6.90 -26.92 14.23
CA VAL A 39 -7.44 -25.70 13.66
C VAL A 39 -6.70 -24.47 14.22
N ARG A 40 -6.45 -24.39 15.53
CA ARG A 40 -5.64 -23.31 16.12
C ARG A 40 -4.24 -23.23 15.51
N GLN A 41 -3.59 -24.37 15.28
CA GLN A 41 -2.27 -24.39 14.64
C GLN A 41 -2.34 -23.84 13.21
N LEU A 42 -3.27 -24.35 12.40
CA LEU A 42 -3.45 -23.91 11.01
C LEU A 42 -3.77 -22.42 10.91
N MET A 43 -4.57 -21.88 11.84
CA MET A 43 -4.88 -20.44 11.90
C MET A 43 -3.64 -19.59 12.21
N ARG A 44 -2.75 -20.06 13.09
CA ARG A 44 -1.48 -19.38 13.38
C ARG A 44 -0.57 -19.38 12.15
N ASP A 45 -0.40 -20.53 11.51
CA ASP A 45 0.44 -20.69 10.32
C ASP A 45 -0.08 -19.82 9.16
N LEU A 46 -1.40 -19.81 8.94
CA LEU A 46 -2.05 -19.00 7.92
C LEU A 46 -1.85 -17.51 8.18
N ARG A 47 -2.03 -17.05 9.42
CA ARG A 47 -1.77 -15.64 9.79
C ARG A 47 -0.32 -15.25 9.56
N GLU A 48 0.63 -16.12 9.90
CA GLU A 48 2.05 -15.86 9.68
C GLU A 48 2.39 -15.68 8.20
N VAL A 49 1.95 -16.62 7.35
CA VAL A 49 2.18 -16.55 5.90
C VAL A 49 1.52 -15.31 5.30
N ARG A 50 0.29 -14.99 5.72
CA ARG A 50 -0.44 -13.83 5.19
C ARG A 50 0.16 -12.51 5.64
N ALA A 51 0.62 -12.39 6.88
CA ALA A 51 1.36 -11.22 7.36
C ALA A 51 2.69 -11.04 6.59
N ALA A 52 3.39 -12.12 6.27
CA ALA A 52 4.60 -12.06 5.44
C ALA A 52 4.30 -11.59 4.01
N LYS A 53 3.21 -12.07 3.39
CA LYS A 53 2.77 -11.60 2.06
C LYS A 53 2.37 -10.12 2.08
N MET A 54 1.66 -9.68 3.12
CA MET A 54 1.30 -8.27 3.30
C MET A 54 2.53 -7.36 3.35
N ARG A 55 3.58 -7.74 4.10
CA ARG A 55 4.83 -6.98 4.13
C ARG A 55 5.51 -6.90 2.77
N LYS A 56 5.57 -8.01 2.02
CA LYS A 56 6.10 -8.01 0.64
C LYS A 56 5.30 -7.10 -0.30
N GLY A 57 3.98 -7.03 -0.11
CA GLY A 57 3.13 -6.11 -0.87
C GLY A 57 3.43 -4.63 -0.63
N VAL A 58 4.08 -4.27 0.48
CA VAL A 58 4.51 -2.89 0.77
C VAL A 58 5.84 -2.57 0.08
N GLU A 59 6.68 -3.57 -0.18
CA GLU A 59 7.99 -3.37 -0.83
C GLU A 59 7.88 -2.82 -2.26
N VAL A 60 6.73 -2.99 -2.91
CA VAL A 60 6.49 -2.48 -4.27
C VAL A 60 5.97 -1.04 -4.31
N LEU A 61 5.72 -0.41 -3.15
CA LEU A 61 5.29 0.99 -3.11
C LEU A 61 6.43 1.91 -3.55
N THR A 62 6.15 2.75 -4.56
CA THR A 62 7.07 3.80 -5.00
C THR A 62 6.58 5.18 -4.55
N GLY A 63 7.48 6.15 -4.56
CA GLY A 63 7.16 7.55 -4.24
C GLY A 63 6.33 8.28 -5.30
N ASP A 64 6.01 7.60 -6.40
CA ASP A 64 5.40 8.19 -7.59
C ASP A 64 3.87 8.30 -7.49
N GLY A 65 3.29 7.85 -6.37
CA GLY A 65 1.87 8.00 -6.05
C GLY A 65 0.98 6.85 -6.52
N ASP A 66 1.56 5.82 -7.17
CA ASP A 66 0.83 4.61 -7.52
C ASP A 66 0.46 3.83 -6.24
N GLY A 67 -0.84 3.70 -6.00
CA GLY A 67 -1.37 2.93 -4.89
C GLY A 67 -1.21 1.43 -5.10
N VAL A 68 -1.06 0.66 -4.02
CA VAL A 68 -1.05 -0.81 -4.08
C VAL A 68 -2.46 -1.35 -3.88
N ARG A 69 -2.87 -2.25 -4.77
CA ARG A 69 -4.10 -3.03 -4.64
C ARG A 69 -3.88 -4.16 -3.65
N LEU A 70 -4.73 -4.23 -2.62
CA LEU A 70 -4.71 -5.26 -1.58
C LEU A 70 -6.04 -6.02 -1.61
N ASP A 71 -6.12 -7.04 -2.45
CA ASP A 71 -7.31 -7.88 -2.56
C ASP A 71 -7.25 -9.06 -1.59
N GLY A 72 -8.42 -9.49 -1.10
CA GLY A 72 -8.53 -10.68 -0.25
C GLY A 72 -7.86 -10.53 1.12
N VAL A 73 -7.66 -9.31 1.62
CA VAL A 73 -7.12 -9.01 2.96
C VAL A 73 -8.26 -8.89 3.97
N GLY A 74 -8.10 -9.53 5.12
CA GLY A 74 -9.07 -9.50 6.21
C GLY A 74 -8.99 -8.23 7.06
N ALA A 75 -10.04 -7.97 7.84
CA ALA A 75 -10.17 -6.76 8.66
C ALA A 75 -9.07 -6.65 9.71
N MET A 76 -8.77 -7.74 10.44
CA MET A 76 -7.68 -7.77 11.42
C MET A 76 -6.30 -7.56 10.78
N GLU A 77 -6.08 -8.07 9.58
CA GLU A 77 -4.81 -7.89 8.86
C GLU A 77 -4.61 -6.43 8.45
N ILE A 78 -5.69 -5.76 8.01
CA ILE A 78 -5.68 -4.31 7.76
C ILE A 78 -5.41 -3.57 9.07
N GLY A 79 -6.09 -3.94 10.16
CA GLY A 79 -5.93 -3.31 11.47
C GLY A 79 -4.48 -3.36 11.96
N GLU A 80 -3.83 -4.51 11.82
CA GLU A 80 -2.43 -4.73 12.21
C GLU A 80 -1.45 -3.99 11.29
N GLY A 81 -1.70 -3.97 9.99
CA GLY A 81 -0.82 -3.33 9.00
C GLY A 81 -0.95 -1.81 8.92
N ARG A 82 -2.10 -1.23 9.29
CA ARG A 82 -2.47 0.16 9.01
C ARG A 82 -1.41 1.18 9.41
N GLY A 83 -0.94 1.12 10.64
CA GLY A 83 0.02 2.11 11.16
C GLY A 83 1.34 2.10 10.39
N PHE A 84 1.85 0.90 10.08
CA PHE A 84 3.08 0.74 9.32
C PHE A 84 2.92 1.19 7.86
N ILE A 85 1.89 0.68 7.17
CA ILE A 85 1.67 0.95 5.74
C ILE A 85 1.42 2.44 5.51
N SER A 86 0.54 3.06 6.30
CA SER A 86 0.29 4.51 6.18
C SER A 86 1.56 5.32 6.45
N GLY A 87 2.37 4.93 7.44
CA GLY A 87 3.65 5.58 7.71
C GLY A 87 4.64 5.50 6.54
N VAL A 88 4.76 4.35 5.88
CA VAL A 88 5.59 4.18 4.68
C VAL A 88 5.10 5.06 3.54
N VAL A 89 3.80 5.03 3.23
CA VAL A 89 3.20 5.82 2.14
C VAL A 89 3.38 7.33 2.39
N ASP A 90 3.14 7.79 3.62
CA ASP A 90 3.32 9.20 3.97
C ASP A 90 4.79 9.63 3.88
N GLY A 91 5.72 8.76 4.29
CA GLY A 91 7.15 8.98 4.12
C GLY A 91 7.55 9.11 2.66
N LEU A 92 7.11 8.18 1.81
CA LEU A 92 7.36 8.19 0.37
C LEU A 92 6.81 9.46 -0.30
N ARG A 93 5.60 9.89 0.06
CA ARG A 93 5.00 11.14 -0.44
C ARG A 93 5.82 12.38 -0.09
N LYS A 94 6.30 12.47 1.16
CA LYS A 94 7.14 13.59 1.61
C LYS A 94 8.47 13.64 0.84
N LEU A 95 9.09 12.47 0.62
CA LEU A 95 10.32 12.37 -0.15
C LEU A 95 10.11 12.73 -1.63
N GLY A 96 9.01 12.26 -2.24
CA GLY A 96 8.63 12.63 -3.61
C GLY A 96 8.43 14.13 -3.77
N ALA A 97 7.66 14.75 -2.87
CA ALA A 97 7.42 16.19 -2.88
C ALA A 97 8.71 17.01 -2.74
N SER A 98 9.59 16.61 -1.81
CA SER A 98 10.89 17.27 -1.62
C SER A 98 11.79 17.15 -2.86
N ARG A 99 11.80 16.00 -3.53
CA ARG A 99 12.56 15.80 -4.78
C ARG A 99 12.06 16.68 -5.91
N GLU A 100 10.74 16.76 -6.09
CA GLU A 100 10.14 17.58 -7.14
C GLU A 100 10.40 19.09 -6.90
N GLN A 101 10.31 19.53 -5.64
CA GLN A 101 10.63 20.92 -5.29
C GLN A 101 12.09 21.25 -5.62
N ALA A 102 13.05 20.39 -5.23
CA ALA A 102 14.46 20.61 -5.52
C ALA A 102 14.77 20.59 -7.02
N ARG A 103 14.02 19.82 -7.81
CA ARG A 103 14.13 19.81 -9.28
C ARG A 103 13.63 21.13 -9.87
N LYS A 104 12.47 21.61 -9.41
CA LYS A 104 11.89 22.88 -9.87
C LYS A 104 12.78 24.08 -9.52
N GLU A 105 13.32 24.13 -8.30
CA GLU A 105 14.23 25.20 -7.87
C GLU A 105 15.47 25.29 -8.78
N ARG A 106 16.07 24.15 -9.16
CA ARG A 106 17.20 24.12 -10.10
C ARG A 106 16.83 24.59 -11.50
N GLU A 107 15.66 24.16 -12.00
CA GLU A 107 15.16 24.59 -13.31
C GLU A 107 14.90 26.10 -13.33
N ASP A 108 14.36 26.66 -12.25
CA ASP A 108 14.15 28.10 -12.10
C ASP A 108 15.50 28.86 -12.01
N GLU A 109 16.48 28.36 -11.26
CA GLU A 109 17.85 28.92 -11.17
C GLU A 109 18.59 28.89 -12.53
N GLU A 110 18.48 27.80 -13.29
CA GLU A 110 19.05 27.69 -14.64
C GLU A 110 18.39 28.69 -15.60
N ARG A 111 17.07 28.89 -15.48
CA ARG A 111 16.33 29.87 -16.29
C ARG A 111 16.70 31.30 -15.94
N GLU A 112 16.98 31.58 -14.68
CA GLU A 112 17.40 32.90 -14.19
C GLU A 112 18.87 33.21 -14.55
N ASN A 113 19.77 32.22 -14.44
CA ASN A 113 21.20 32.37 -14.77
C ASN A 113 21.50 32.32 -16.28
N GLY A 114 20.58 31.83 -17.10
CA GLY A 114 20.70 31.79 -18.57
C GLY A 114 20.56 33.14 -19.28
N TYR A 115 20.34 34.24 -18.56
CA TYR A 115 20.20 35.60 -19.11
C TYR A 115 21.37 36.51 -18.69
N SER A 116 22.59 36.15 -19.07
CA SER A 116 23.77 37.02 -18.91
C SER A 116 24.78 36.82 -20.04
N GLY A 117 24.70 37.67 -21.06
CA GLY A 117 25.75 37.94 -22.07
C GLY A 117 25.45 37.37 -23.46
N GLY A 118 25.33 38.13 -24.54
CA GLY A 118 25.47 39.57 -24.80
C GLY A 118 24.81 39.85 -26.16
N GLY A 119 24.11 40.98 -26.28
CA GLY A 119 24.65 42.08 -27.07
C GLY A 119 23.94 42.13 -28.42
N ASP A 120 22.84 42.89 -28.48
CA ASP A 120 22.35 43.47 -29.72
C ASP A 120 23.51 44.32 -30.30
N GLU A 121 24.33 43.74 -31.18
CA GLU A 121 25.16 44.53 -32.08
C GLU A 121 24.21 44.97 -33.20
N ASP A 122 23.61 46.13 -32.96
CA ASP A 122 22.82 46.90 -33.92
C ASP A 122 23.49 46.93 -35.29
N ASP A 123 22.69 46.59 -36.29
CA ASP A 123 22.88 46.83 -37.71
C ASP A 123 23.44 48.26 -37.98
N MET A 124 24.73 48.38 -38.29
CA MET A 124 25.29 49.55 -38.98
C MET A 124 26.28 49.12 -40.07
N GLN A 125 25.74 48.77 -41.24
CA GLN A 125 26.48 48.90 -42.50
C GLN A 125 25.51 49.02 -43.68
N ASP A 126 25.30 50.26 -44.12
CA ASP A 126 24.85 50.65 -45.47
C ASP A 126 25.70 51.85 -45.91
#